data_AF-A0A815KXP2-F1
#
_entry.id   AF-A0A815KXP2-F1
#
_cell.length_a   1.000
_cell.length_b   1.000
_cell.length_c   1.000
_cell.angle_alpha   90.00
_cell.angle_beta   90.00
_cell.angle_gamma   90.00
#
_symmetry.space_group_name_H-M   'P 1'
#
loop_
_entity.id
_entity.type
_entity.pdbx_description
1 polymer ?
#
loop_
_entity_poly.entity_id
_entity_poly.type
_entity_poly.pdbx_seq_one_letter_code
_entity_poly.pdbx_strand_id
1 'polypeptide(L)'
;IAELRQQLSQQKSSIPTNVQISHLITANIQHLAAINNINPINISTSYQPSNSIIHPRQARKIEQFFGREEMLLYFLSLLNYDEYSSILEQAKIDFCELPFIDERKLQGLGIPYGPSIRIIHEAQ
;
A
#
# COMPACT_ATOMS: atom_id res chain seq x y z
N ILE A 1 -32.75 22.58 14.61
CA ILE A 1 -32.24 21.38 15.34
C ILE A 1 -32.64 20.07 14.65
N ALA A 2 -33.90 19.90 14.21
CA ALA A 2 -34.34 18.70 13.48
C ALA A 2 -33.57 18.47 12.17
N GLU A 3 -33.30 19.53 11.42
CA GLU A 3 -32.59 19.49 10.13
C GLU A 3 -31.11 19.10 10.27
N LEU A 4 -30.42 19.63 11.29
CA LEU A 4 -29.03 19.25 11.64
C LEU A 4 -28.91 17.77 12.02
N ARG A 5 -29.94 17.19 12.65
CA ARG A 5 -29.97 15.75 12.98
C ARG A 5 -30.21 14.89 11.74
N GLN A 6 -31.00 15.37 10.79
CA GLN A 6 -31.25 14.67 9.53
C GLN A 6 -30.01 14.65 8.62
N GLN A 7 -29.19 15.70 8.64
CA GLN A 7 -27.89 15.74 7.97
C GLN A 7 -26.86 14.81 8.63
N LEU A 8 -26.84 14.76 9.98
CA LEU A 8 -25.94 13.87 10.72
C LEU A 8 -26.33 12.38 10.56
N SER A 9 -27.63 12.09 10.37
CA SER A 9 -28.14 10.75 10.06
C SER A 9 -27.67 10.27 8.68
N GLN A 10 -27.65 11.15 7.67
CA GLN A 10 -27.20 10.81 6.32
C GLN A 10 -25.68 10.59 6.21
N GLN A 11 -24.88 11.08 7.17
CA GLN A 11 -23.44 10.79 7.23
C GLN A 11 -23.08 9.50 7.98
N LYS A 12 -24.06 8.78 8.56
CA LYS A 12 -23.79 7.62 9.42
C LYS A 12 -23.81 6.26 8.70
N SER A 13 -23.63 6.22 7.38
CA SER A 13 -23.47 4.95 6.65
C SER A 13 -22.26 4.97 5.75
N SER A 14 -21.40 3.97 5.95
CA SER A 14 -20.13 3.66 5.27
C SER A 14 -18.91 4.23 5.98
N ILE A 15 -18.18 3.34 6.67
CA ILE A 15 -16.76 3.57 6.97
C ILE A 15 -16.09 3.66 5.60
N PRO A 16 -15.57 4.84 5.20
CA PRO A 16 -14.98 4.99 3.88
C PRO A 16 -13.76 4.05 3.79
N THR A 17 -13.70 3.26 2.74
CA THR A 17 -12.51 2.44 2.46
C THR A 17 -11.30 3.35 2.26
N ASN A 18 -10.08 2.83 2.43
CA ASN A 18 -8.85 3.63 2.32
C ASN A 18 -8.78 4.42 0.99
N VAL A 19 -9.30 3.81 -0.08
CA VAL A 19 -9.47 4.44 -1.40
C VAL A 19 -10.43 5.64 -1.34
N GLN A 20 -11.58 5.53 -0.70
CA GLN A 20 -12.56 6.63 -0.58
C GLN A 20 -12.05 7.77 0.31
N ILE A 21 -11.26 7.46 1.35
CA ILE A 21 -10.60 8.47 2.20
C ILE A 21 -9.61 9.28 1.36
N SER A 22 -8.80 8.61 0.54
CA SER A 22 -7.85 9.28 -0.36
C SER A 22 -8.56 10.24 -1.33
N HIS A 23 -9.62 9.79 -2.00
CA HIS A 23 -10.38 10.62 -2.93
C HIS A 23 -11.01 11.85 -2.24
N LEU A 24 -11.52 11.70 -1.01
CA LEU A 24 -12.08 12.81 -0.22
C LEU A 24 -11.00 13.84 0.14
N ILE A 25 -9.82 13.38 0.54
CA ILE A 25 -8.67 14.25 0.86
C ILE A 25 -8.23 15.02 -0.38
N THR A 26 -8.09 14.35 -1.53
CA THR A 26 -7.71 15.00 -2.80
C THR A 26 -8.73 16.05 -3.22
N ALA A 27 -10.03 15.76 -3.12
CA ALA A 27 -11.09 16.71 -3.46
C ALA A 27 -11.04 17.96 -2.56
N ASN A 28 -10.79 17.78 -1.27
CA ASN A 28 -10.69 18.90 -0.33
C ASN A 28 -9.43 19.75 -0.57
N ILE A 29 -8.29 19.13 -0.91
CA ILE A 29 -7.04 19.83 -1.26
C ILE A 29 -7.20 20.66 -2.53
N GLN A 30 -7.87 20.12 -3.56
CA GLN A 30 -8.13 20.85 -4.81
C GLN A 30 -9.00 22.09 -4.56
N HIS A 31 -10.03 21.97 -3.73
CA HIS A 31 -10.89 23.10 -3.38
C HIS A 31 -10.13 24.19 -2.59
N LEU A 32 -9.25 23.80 -1.67
CA LEU A 32 -8.38 24.73 -0.92
C LEU A 32 -7.34 25.41 -1.81
N ALA A 33 -6.81 24.73 -2.82
CA ALA A 33 -5.87 25.30 -3.78
C ALA A 33 -6.54 26.36 -4.69
N ALA A 34 -7.80 26.14 -5.07
CA ALA A 34 -8.58 27.09 -5.88
C ALA A 34 -8.88 28.41 -5.16
N ILE A 35 -9.11 28.37 -3.84
CA ILE A 35 -9.41 29.56 -3.03
C ILE A 35 -8.19 30.46 -2.86
N ASN A 36 -6.99 29.90 -2.77
CA ASN A 36 -5.77 30.63 -2.42
C ASN A 36 -4.94 31.13 -3.62
N ASN A 37 -5.43 30.94 -4.87
CA ASN A 37 -4.74 31.34 -6.11
C ASN A 37 -3.25 30.90 -6.16
N ILE A 38 -2.99 29.67 -5.70
CA ILE A 38 -1.65 29.08 -5.68
C ILE A 38 -1.49 28.28 -6.98
N ASN A 39 -0.44 28.58 -7.77
CA ASN A 39 -0.10 27.84 -8.98
C ASN A 39 0.04 26.32 -8.69
N PRO A 40 -0.67 25.43 -9.40
CA PRO A 40 -0.74 24.00 -9.06
C PRO A 40 0.53 23.20 -9.39
N ILE A 41 1.59 23.84 -9.89
CA ILE A 41 2.79 23.16 -10.40
C ILE A 41 3.76 22.76 -9.27
N ASN A 42 3.56 23.22 -8.02
CA ASN A 42 4.50 22.95 -6.91
C ASN A 42 3.95 22.09 -5.77
N ILE A 43 2.80 21.42 -5.95
CA ILE A 43 2.19 20.54 -4.92
C ILE A 43 2.15 19.07 -5.37
N SER A 44 3.11 18.65 -6.21
CA SER A 44 3.23 17.24 -6.65
C SER A 44 4.26 16.44 -5.85
N THR A 45 4.73 16.93 -4.71
CA THR A 45 5.76 16.22 -3.94
C THR A 45 5.25 15.91 -2.53
N SER A 46 5.01 14.61 -2.30
CA SER A 46 4.77 13.94 -1.00
C SER A 46 3.35 13.90 -0.43
N TYR A 47 2.35 13.60 -1.25
CA TYR A 47 1.41 12.54 -0.84
C TYR A 47 1.90 11.24 -1.43
N GLN A 48 2.99 10.73 -0.86
CA GLN A 48 3.15 9.28 -0.82
C GLN A 48 2.07 8.81 0.14
N PRO A 49 1.05 8.05 -0.28
CA PRO A 49 0.33 7.25 0.70
C PRO A 49 1.42 6.39 1.31
N SER A 50 1.75 6.63 2.58
CA SER A 50 2.55 5.71 3.37
C SER A 50 1.69 4.45 3.56
N ASN A 51 1.51 3.69 2.49
CA ASN A 51 1.03 2.32 2.50
C ASN A 51 2.15 1.38 2.94
N SER A 52 3.33 1.90 3.29
CA SER A 52 4.22 1.22 4.21
C SER A 52 3.46 1.00 5.52
N ILE A 53 2.93 -0.22 5.68
CA ILE A 53 2.32 -0.73 6.93
C ILE A 53 3.31 -0.61 8.12
N ILE A 54 4.57 -0.30 7.85
CA ILE A 54 5.66 -0.22 8.81
C ILE A 54 6.27 1.18 8.81
N HIS A 55 6.17 1.88 9.95
CA HIS A 55 6.90 3.14 10.17
C HIS A 55 8.42 2.91 10.01
N PRO A 56 9.19 3.86 9.43
CA PRO A 56 10.64 3.68 9.18
C PRO A 56 11.46 3.44 10.47
N ARG A 57 10.95 3.85 11.63
CA ARG A 57 11.55 3.59 12.96
C ARG A 57 11.27 2.17 13.47
N GLN A 58 10.17 1.55 13.03
CA GLN A 58 9.81 0.16 13.31
C GLN A 58 10.49 -0.78 12.30
N ALA A 59 10.67 -0.36 11.05
CA ALA A 59 11.40 -1.11 10.01
C ALA A 59 12.83 -1.49 10.48
N ARG A 60 13.57 -0.55 11.09
CA ARG A 60 14.90 -0.83 11.65
C ARG A 60 14.92 -1.80 12.84
N LYS A 61 13.81 -1.95 13.56
CA LYS A 61 13.68 -2.95 14.63
C LYS A 61 13.31 -4.31 14.04
N ILE A 62 12.44 -4.36 13.04
CA ILE A 62 12.02 -5.59 12.36
C ILE A 62 13.21 -6.20 11.59
N GLU A 63 14.01 -5.38 10.91
CA GLU A 63 15.23 -5.78 10.20
C GLU A 63 16.33 -6.35 11.13
N GLN A 64 16.29 -6.03 12.43
CA GLN A 64 17.18 -6.62 13.44
C GLN A 64 16.70 -7.97 13.99
N PHE A 65 15.41 -8.30 13.87
CA PHE A 65 14.83 -9.52 14.47
C PHE A 65 14.44 -10.58 13.46
N PHE A 66 14.15 -10.19 12.22
CA PHE A 66 13.84 -11.10 11.13
C PHE A 66 15.02 -11.11 10.19
N GLY A 67 15.67 -12.27 10.01
CA GLY A 67 16.60 -12.43 8.90
C GLY A 67 15.92 -12.10 7.56
N ARG A 68 16.70 -11.89 6.50
CA ARG A 68 16.16 -11.53 5.17
C ARG A 68 15.09 -12.52 4.67
N GLU A 69 15.27 -13.79 5.01
CA GLU A 69 14.40 -14.92 4.68
C GLU A 69 13.09 -14.93 5.49
N GLU A 70 13.14 -14.55 6.77
CA GLU A 70 11.99 -14.54 7.68
C GLU A 70 10.96 -13.44 7.32
N MET A 71 11.43 -12.30 6.81
CA MET A 71 10.52 -11.24 6.34
C MET A 71 9.75 -11.63 5.09
N LEU A 72 10.39 -12.35 4.16
CA LEU A 72 9.72 -12.80 2.94
C LEU A 72 8.59 -13.77 3.26
N LEU A 73 8.85 -14.76 4.13
CA LEU A 73 7.84 -15.72 4.55
C LEU A 73 6.67 -15.05 5.27
N TYR A 74 6.95 -14.13 6.20
CA TYR A 74 5.90 -13.38 6.89
C TYR A 74 5.02 -12.57 5.93
N PHE A 75 5.65 -11.86 4.98
CA PHE A 75 4.94 -11.08 3.97
C PHE A 75 4.01 -11.97 3.12
N LEU A 76 4.52 -13.11 2.64
CA LEU A 76 3.71 -14.06 1.87
C LEU A 76 2.56 -14.63 2.69
N SER A 77 2.78 -14.89 3.98
CA SER A 77 1.73 -15.37 4.89
C SER A 77 0.57 -14.38 5.05
N LEU A 78 0.86 -13.07 5.09
CA LEU A 78 -0.19 -12.04 5.10
C LEU A 78 -1.07 -12.05 3.85
N LEU A 79 -0.53 -12.53 2.72
CA LEU A 79 -1.24 -12.65 1.46
C LEU A 79 -1.92 -14.02 1.27
N ASN A 80 -1.66 -14.99 2.15
CA ASN A 80 -1.96 -16.42 2.00
C ASN A 80 -1.26 -17.02 0.77
N TYR A 81 0.02 -16.72 0.61
CA TYR A 81 0.89 -17.05 -0.52
C TYR A 81 2.19 -17.71 -0.08
N ASP A 82 2.21 -18.27 1.14
CA ASP A 82 3.33 -18.93 1.78
C ASP A 82 3.90 -20.09 0.92
N GLU A 83 3.10 -20.69 0.05
CA GLU A 83 3.52 -21.74 -0.89
C GLU A 83 4.60 -21.27 -1.89
N TYR A 84 4.72 -19.96 -2.16
CA TYR A 84 5.71 -19.43 -3.10
C TYR A 84 7.06 -19.10 -2.46
N SER A 85 7.19 -19.23 -1.13
CA SER A 85 8.42 -18.94 -0.39
C SER A 85 9.63 -19.68 -0.97
N SER A 86 9.53 -21.01 -1.13
CA SER A 86 10.61 -21.83 -1.65
C SER A 86 11.01 -21.46 -3.09
N ILE A 87 10.04 -21.06 -3.93
CA ILE A 87 10.31 -20.65 -5.31
C ILE A 87 11.13 -19.35 -5.33
N LEU A 88 10.76 -18.38 -4.50
CA LEU A 88 11.46 -17.10 -4.41
C LEU A 88 12.85 -17.26 -3.77
N GLU A 89 12.98 -18.11 -2.75
CA GLU A 89 14.25 -18.41 -2.09
C GLU A 89 15.25 -19.09 -3.04
N GLN A 90 14.78 -20.04 -3.87
CA GLN A 90 15.58 -20.67 -4.93
C GLN A 90 16.01 -19.65 -5.99
N ALA A 91 15.13 -18.70 -6.32
CA ALA A 91 15.43 -17.61 -7.24
C ALA A 91 16.30 -16.49 -6.61
N LYS A 92 16.69 -16.63 -5.33
CA LYS A 92 17.42 -15.64 -4.54
C LYS A 92 16.75 -14.27 -4.51
N ILE A 93 15.41 -14.27 -4.52
CA ILE A 93 14.59 -13.07 -4.41
C ILE A 93 14.27 -12.85 -2.93
N ASP A 94 14.88 -11.82 -2.36
CA ASP A 94 14.59 -11.37 -0.99
C ASP A 94 13.39 -10.40 -0.96
N PHE A 95 12.84 -10.16 0.23
CA PHE A 95 11.76 -9.18 0.43
C PHE A 95 12.10 -7.78 -0.11
N CYS A 96 13.36 -7.33 0.06
CA CYS A 96 13.81 -6.03 -0.44
C CYS A 96 13.89 -5.95 -1.97
N GLU A 97 13.93 -7.08 -2.67
CA GLU A 97 14.00 -7.12 -4.13
C GLU A 97 12.63 -7.14 -4.80
N LEU A 98 11.61 -7.70 -4.13
CA LEU A 98 10.24 -7.80 -4.64
C LEU A 98 9.68 -6.50 -5.25
N PRO A 99 9.86 -5.31 -4.67
CA PRO A 99 9.31 -4.06 -5.22
C PRO A 99 9.93 -3.68 -6.57
N PHE A 100 11.09 -4.25 -6.91
CA PHE A 100 11.87 -3.96 -8.12
C PHE A 100 11.79 -5.06 -9.17
N ILE A 101 10.94 -6.07 -8.94
CA ILE A 101 10.77 -7.20 -9.85
C ILE A 101 9.49 -7.04 -10.67
N ASP A 102 9.59 -7.35 -11.96
CA ASP A 102 8.44 -7.37 -12.86
C ASP A 102 7.57 -8.62 -12.66
N GLU A 103 6.25 -8.48 -12.90
CA GLU A 103 5.28 -9.59 -12.82
C GLU A 103 5.61 -10.72 -13.80
N ARG A 104 6.20 -10.40 -14.95
CA ARG A 104 6.69 -11.39 -15.92
C ARG A 104 7.80 -12.28 -15.35
N LYS A 105 8.65 -11.76 -14.47
CA LYS A 105 9.71 -12.55 -13.82
C LYS A 105 9.11 -13.55 -12.84
N LEU A 106 8.13 -13.13 -12.03
CA LEU A 106 7.43 -14.04 -11.09
C LEU A 106 6.66 -15.14 -11.82
N GLN A 107 6.01 -14.83 -12.94
CA GLN A 107 5.39 -15.85 -13.80
C GLN A 107 6.40 -16.82 -14.41
N GLY A 108 7.57 -16.33 -14.81
CA GLY A 108 8.66 -17.19 -15.29
C GLY A 108 9.15 -18.19 -14.23
N LEU A 109 8.94 -17.90 -12.94
CA LEU A 109 9.24 -18.80 -11.82
C LEU A 109 8.10 -19.77 -11.49
N GLY A 110 6.97 -19.68 -12.19
CA GLY A 110 5.80 -20.53 -11.97
C GLY A 110 4.73 -19.94 -11.05
N ILE A 111 4.87 -18.68 -10.63
CA ILE A 111 3.84 -18.00 -9.82
C ILE A 111 2.75 -17.47 -10.77
N PRO A 112 1.45 -17.83 -10.61
CA PRO A 112 0.41 -17.39 -11.53
C PRO A 112 0.26 -15.86 -11.59
N TYR A 113 -0.37 -15.35 -12.66
CA TYR A 113 -0.53 -13.91 -12.91
C TYR A 113 -1.16 -13.15 -11.73
N GLY A 114 -2.27 -13.66 -11.18
CA GLY A 114 -2.98 -13.02 -10.06
C GLY A 114 -2.11 -12.84 -8.81
N PRO A 115 -1.50 -13.92 -8.26
CA PRO A 115 -0.54 -13.82 -7.17
C PRO A 115 0.66 -12.92 -7.49
N SER A 116 1.22 -12.98 -8.71
CA SER A 116 2.35 -12.15 -9.13
C SER A 116 2.06 -10.65 -9.01
N ILE A 117 0.93 -10.20 -9.58
CA ILE A 117 0.51 -8.79 -9.52
C ILE A 117 0.30 -8.35 -8.06
N ARG A 118 -0.35 -9.19 -7.24
CA ARG A 118 -0.64 -8.85 -5.85
C ARG A 118 0.62 -8.77 -4.99
N ILE A 119 1.55 -9.70 -5.16
CA ILE A 119 2.85 -9.70 -4.46
C ILE A 119 3.63 -8.42 -4.75
N ILE A 120 3.72 -8.03 -6.02
CA ILE A 120 4.46 -6.81 -6.41
C ILE A 120 3.78 -5.56 -5.89
N HIS A 121 2.45 -5.46 -6.01
CA HIS A 121 1.69 -4.30 -5.56
C HIS A 121 1.77 -4.09 -4.04
N GLU A 122 1.72 -5.16 -3.24
CA GLU A 122 1.79 -5.06 -1.77
C GLU A 122 3.23 -4.86 -1.24
N ALA A 123 4.24 -5.08 -2.08
CA ALA A 123 5.64 -4.82 -1.74
C ALA A 123 6.06 -3.35 -1.94
N GLN A 124 5.28 -2.55 -2.69
CA GLN A 124 5.54 -1.13 -2.99
C GLN A 124 5.00 -0.19 -1.91
#